data_AF-A0A959I7S7-F1
#
_entry.id   AF-A0A959I7S7-F1
#
_cell.length_a   1.000
_cell.length_b   1.000
_cell.length_c   1.000
_cell.angle_alpha   90.00
_cell.angle_beta   90.00
_cell.angle_gamma   90.00
#
_symmetry.space_group_name_H-M   'P 1'
#
loop_
_entity.id
_entity.type
_entity.pdbx_description
1 polymer ?
#
loop_
_entity_poly.entity_id
_entity_poly.type
_entity_poly.pdbx_seq_one_letter_code
_entity_poly.pdbx_strand_id
1 'polypeptide(L)'
;SGEWQVDESLNQEDLPKLIVVGIDNGGEHRLDEYNPWTHPKYGGGEGDEFAAFVVETLKPYVDRHYRTRPGREDTGIMGSSMGGLIAHYTAFAYPQVFGRVGIFSPSYWLADGVYQQVSEAGHADGQTVYFIAGANESSTLQAELQRMESLLRQAGYPAEDLHLRFHPDGAHAEWYWAREFPGAVFWLYNR
;
A
#
# COMPACT_ATOMS: atom_id res chain seq x y z
N SER A 1 -1.94 18.24 -12.11
CA SER A 1 -1.35 17.40 -11.05
C SER A 1 -1.92 17.86 -9.72
N GLY A 2 -2.19 16.93 -8.83
CA GLY A 2 -2.47 17.21 -7.42
C GLY A 2 -1.43 16.54 -6.53
N GLU A 3 -1.43 16.88 -5.25
CA GLU A 3 -0.64 16.19 -4.23
C GLU A 3 -1.58 15.58 -3.19
N TRP A 4 -1.05 14.69 -2.35
CA TRP A 4 -1.80 13.99 -1.31
C TRP A 4 -2.00 14.82 -0.03
N GLN A 5 -1.41 16.02 0.04
CA GLN A 5 -1.48 16.88 1.22
C GLN A 5 -1.02 16.16 2.49
N VAL A 6 0.07 15.39 2.39
CA VAL A 6 0.52 14.49 3.47
C VAL A 6 1.01 15.31 4.66
N ASP A 7 1.79 16.36 4.41
CA ASP A 7 2.31 17.24 5.45
C ASP A 7 1.20 18.09 6.08
N GLU A 8 0.24 18.63 5.32
CA GLU A 8 -0.92 19.31 5.90
C GLU A 8 -1.77 18.37 6.75
N SER A 9 -1.95 17.13 6.29
CA SER A 9 -2.71 16.11 7.00
C SER A 9 -2.06 15.77 8.34
N LEU A 10 -0.76 15.45 8.34
CA LEU A 10 -0.03 15.03 9.55
C LEU A 10 0.25 16.16 10.55
N ASN A 11 0.03 17.42 10.16
CA ASN A 11 0.03 18.55 11.08
C ASN A 11 -1.23 18.63 11.97
N GLN A 12 -2.26 17.82 11.70
CA GLN A 12 -3.44 17.71 12.56
C GLN A 12 -3.07 17.09 13.92
N GLU A 13 -3.66 17.59 15.00
CA GLU A 13 -3.34 17.14 16.37
C GLU A 13 -3.79 15.69 16.64
N ASP A 14 -4.88 15.25 16.01
CA ASP A 14 -5.51 13.95 16.25
C ASP A 14 -4.87 12.80 15.45
N LEU A 15 -3.85 13.09 14.63
CA LEU A 15 -3.11 12.06 13.88
C LEU A 15 -1.79 11.68 14.57
N PRO A 16 -1.37 10.41 14.42
CA PRO A 16 -0.07 9.95 14.89
C PRO A 16 1.06 10.81 14.31
N LYS A 17 2.08 11.09 15.12
CA LYS A 17 3.28 11.79 14.67
C LYS A 17 4.21 10.79 13.99
N LEU A 18 4.32 10.88 12.66
CA LEU A 18 5.03 9.92 11.81
C LEU A 18 6.24 10.57 11.14
N ILE A 19 7.26 9.76 10.86
CA ILE A 19 8.29 10.10 9.86
C ILE A 19 7.78 9.57 8.52
N VAL A 20 7.62 10.45 7.54
CA VAL A 20 7.23 10.08 6.17
C VAL A 20 8.45 10.06 5.27
N VAL A 21 8.60 8.97 4.52
CA VAL A 21 9.65 8.81 3.51
C VAL A 21 8.97 8.74 2.15
N GLY A 22 8.99 9.85 1.40
CA GLY A 22 8.57 9.87 0.00
C GLY A 22 9.64 9.25 -0.88
N ILE A 23 9.29 8.19 -1.60
CA ILE A 23 10.20 7.49 -2.53
C ILE A 23 9.87 7.97 -3.94
N ASP A 24 10.83 8.60 -4.59
CA ASP A 24 10.68 8.97 -6.00
C ASP A 24 10.63 7.71 -6.87
N ASN A 25 9.99 7.81 -8.04
CA ASN A 25 9.94 6.72 -9.01
C ASN A 25 10.86 7.02 -10.21
N GLY A 26 11.21 5.99 -10.97
CA GLY A 26 12.06 6.07 -12.15
C GLY A 26 11.44 6.77 -13.36
N GLY A 27 10.37 7.54 -13.19
CA GLY A 27 9.71 8.28 -14.26
C GLY A 27 9.15 7.35 -15.34
N GLU A 28 9.85 7.26 -16.47
CA GLU A 28 9.48 6.34 -17.57
C GLU A 28 9.54 4.87 -17.13
N HIS A 29 10.39 4.53 -16.14
CA HIS A 29 10.54 3.19 -15.57
C HIS A 29 9.55 2.88 -14.44
N ARG A 30 8.67 3.81 -14.06
CA ARG A 30 7.74 3.63 -12.93
C ARG A 30 6.88 2.36 -13.06
N LEU A 31 6.48 1.98 -14.28
CA LEU A 31 5.69 0.77 -14.48
C LEU A 31 6.50 -0.51 -14.29
N ASP A 32 7.79 -0.45 -14.60
CA ASP A 32 8.72 -1.56 -14.41
C ASP A 32 8.99 -1.77 -12.92
N GLU A 33 9.38 -0.70 -12.23
CA GLU A 33 9.69 -0.68 -10.79
C GLU A 33 8.50 -1.05 -9.90
N TYR A 34 7.27 -0.70 -10.31
CA TYR A 34 6.08 -0.88 -9.46
C TYR A 34 5.30 -2.16 -9.78
N ASN A 35 5.77 -2.97 -10.72
CA ASN A 35 5.16 -4.26 -11.05
C ASN A 35 6.19 -5.37 -10.92
N PRO A 36 6.07 -6.27 -9.93
CA PRO A 36 6.93 -7.45 -9.81
C PRO A 36 6.75 -8.43 -10.98
N TRP A 37 5.60 -8.39 -11.66
CA TRP A 37 5.29 -9.28 -12.77
C TRP A 37 5.48 -8.57 -14.11
N THR A 38 5.87 -9.32 -15.13
CA THR A 38 5.95 -8.81 -16.49
C THR A 38 4.56 -8.77 -17.13
N HIS A 39 4.17 -7.61 -17.65
CA HIS A 39 2.96 -7.45 -18.45
C HIS A 39 3.31 -7.22 -19.94
N PRO A 40 2.75 -8.00 -20.89
CA PRO A 40 3.16 -7.96 -22.31
C PRO A 40 3.11 -6.59 -22.99
N LYS A 41 2.20 -5.71 -22.54
CA LYS A 41 2.01 -4.36 -23.09
C LYS A 41 2.66 -3.23 -22.28
N TYR A 42 2.84 -3.44 -20.97
CA TYR A 42 3.09 -2.33 -20.04
C TYR A 42 4.44 -2.44 -19.31
N GLY A 43 5.24 -3.46 -19.61
CA GLY A 43 6.49 -3.71 -18.91
C GLY A 43 6.24 -4.34 -17.54
N GLY A 44 7.11 -4.08 -16.57
CA GLY A 44 7.14 -4.78 -15.28
C GLY A 44 8.31 -5.74 -15.18
N GLY A 45 8.43 -6.32 -13.99
CA GLY A 45 9.47 -7.28 -13.64
C GLY A 45 10.55 -6.74 -12.71
N GLU A 46 10.48 -5.48 -12.29
CA GLU A 46 11.49 -4.86 -11.40
C GLU A 46 10.97 -4.57 -9.98
N GLY A 47 9.74 -5.01 -9.67
CA GLY A 47 9.12 -4.82 -8.36
C GLY A 47 9.83 -5.56 -7.22
N ASP A 48 10.53 -6.66 -7.52
CA ASP A 48 11.33 -7.40 -6.53
C ASP A 48 12.53 -6.56 -6.09
N GLU A 49 13.23 -5.97 -7.06
CA GLU A 49 14.37 -5.09 -6.86
C GLU A 49 13.96 -3.81 -6.12
N PHE A 50 12.82 -3.22 -6.47
CA PHE A 50 12.28 -2.09 -5.73
C PHE A 50 12.00 -2.46 -4.27
N ALA A 51 11.28 -3.56 -4.04
CA ALA A 51 10.95 -4.01 -2.69
C ALA A 51 12.21 -4.33 -1.86
N ALA A 52 13.20 -5.01 -2.46
CA ALA A 52 14.49 -5.29 -1.85
C ALA A 52 15.26 -4.00 -1.53
N PHE A 53 15.30 -3.02 -2.44
CA PHE A 53 15.89 -1.71 -2.16
C PHE A 53 15.24 -1.04 -0.94
N VAL A 54 13.91 -1.04 -0.87
CA VAL A 54 13.18 -0.44 0.26
C VAL A 54 13.56 -1.12 1.57
N VAL A 55 13.60 -2.44 1.61
CA VAL A 55 13.78 -3.22 2.84
C VAL A 55 15.24 -3.34 3.27
N GLU A 56 16.15 -3.56 2.32
CA GLU A 56 17.54 -3.89 2.61
C GLU A 56 18.44 -2.65 2.61
N THR A 57 18.02 -1.57 1.93
CA THR A 57 18.83 -0.36 1.78
C THR A 57 18.17 0.85 2.43
N LEU A 58 16.99 1.25 1.96
CA LEU A 58 16.36 2.51 2.34
C LEU A 58 15.93 2.50 3.81
N LYS A 59 15.11 1.54 4.25
CA LYS A 59 14.63 1.49 5.64
C LYS A 59 15.78 1.39 6.64
N PRO A 60 16.81 0.53 6.46
CA PRO A 60 17.96 0.50 7.35
C PRO A 60 18.74 1.83 7.36
N TYR A 61 18.82 2.55 6.23
CA TYR A 61 19.41 3.88 6.21
C TYR A 61 18.59 4.86 7.06
N VAL A 62 17.26 4.89 6.88
CA VAL A 62 16.37 5.78 7.64
C VAL A 62 16.44 5.49 9.14
N ASP A 63 16.36 4.22 9.54
CA ASP A 63 16.41 3.80 10.95
C ASP A 63 17.74 4.16 11.64
N ARG A 64 18.85 4.25 10.89
CA ARG A 64 20.16 4.66 11.43
C ARG A 64 20.33 6.18 11.53
N HIS A 65 19.62 6.97 10.72
CA HIS A 65 19.83 8.42 10.62
C HIS A 65 18.71 9.25 11.25
N TYR A 66 17.56 8.65 11.52
CA TYR A 66 16.41 9.31 12.13
C TYR A 66 15.93 8.55 13.36
N ARG A 67 15.17 9.22 14.23
CA ARG A 67 14.64 8.63 15.46
C ARG A 67 13.36 7.85 15.18
N THR A 68 13.48 6.77 14.42
CA THR A 68 12.35 5.88 14.12
C THR A 68 12.07 4.94 15.30
N ARG A 69 10.87 4.36 15.30
CA ARG A 69 10.62 3.08 15.95
C ARG A 69 10.75 2.02 14.86
N PRO A 70 11.78 1.15 14.90
CA PRO A 70 12.10 0.29 13.76
C PRO A 70 11.23 -0.97 13.67
N GLY A 71 10.42 -1.24 14.71
CA GLY A 71 9.54 -2.41 14.81
C GLY A 71 8.49 -2.42 13.70
N ARG A 72 8.05 -3.62 13.30
CA ARG A 72 7.09 -3.79 12.20
C ARG A 72 5.74 -3.15 12.54
N GLU A 73 5.37 -3.16 13.80
CA GLU A 73 4.15 -2.57 14.35
C GLU A 73 4.09 -1.05 14.22
N ASP A 74 5.24 -0.39 14.12
CA ASP A 74 5.37 1.07 13.91
C ASP A 74 5.74 1.40 12.44
N THR A 75 5.95 0.40 11.59
CA THR A 75 6.37 0.59 10.19
C THR A 75 5.21 0.28 9.24
N GLY A 76 4.90 1.25 8.37
CA GLY A 76 3.93 1.04 7.30
C GLY A 76 4.42 1.43 5.92
N ILE A 77 3.73 0.91 4.91
CA ILE A 77 3.90 1.26 3.50
C ILE A 77 2.53 1.57 2.89
N MET A 78 2.48 2.63 2.09
CA MET A 78 1.26 3.10 1.47
C MET A 78 1.51 3.59 0.04
N GLY A 79 0.52 3.46 -0.83
CA GLY A 79 0.58 4.01 -2.17
C GLY A 79 -0.74 3.94 -2.91
N SER A 80 -0.85 4.67 -4.03
CA SER A 80 -2.02 4.61 -4.92
C SER A 80 -1.72 4.08 -6.30
N SER A 81 -2.73 3.49 -6.97
CA SER A 81 -2.59 3.01 -8.35
C SER A 81 -1.47 1.97 -8.45
N MET A 82 -0.48 2.15 -9.32
CA MET A 82 0.75 1.35 -9.32
C MET A 82 1.52 1.41 -7.99
N GLY A 83 1.51 2.56 -7.31
CA GLY A 83 2.05 2.71 -5.96
C GLY A 83 1.31 1.83 -4.95
N GLY A 84 0.01 1.63 -5.14
CA GLY A 84 -0.80 0.73 -4.31
C GLY A 84 -0.50 -0.74 -4.58
N LEU A 85 -0.22 -1.08 -5.85
CA LEU A 85 0.26 -2.41 -6.23
C LEU A 85 1.62 -2.74 -5.61
N ILE A 86 2.62 -1.86 -5.74
CA ILE A 86 3.95 -2.12 -5.19
C ILE A 86 3.97 -2.06 -3.66
N ALA A 87 3.17 -1.19 -3.04
CA ALA A 87 3.00 -1.15 -1.59
C ALA A 87 2.40 -2.46 -1.06
N HIS A 88 1.36 -2.98 -1.73
CA HIS A 88 0.82 -4.31 -1.45
C HIS A 88 1.94 -5.35 -1.57
N TYR A 89 2.54 -5.47 -2.75
CA TYR A 89 3.55 -6.50 -3.01
C TYR A 89 4.66 -6.52 -1.95
N THR A 90 5.24 -5.35 -1.66
CA THR A 90 6.33 -5.20 -0.71
C THR A 90 5.91 -5.62 0.70
N ALA A 91 4.71 -5.26 1.15
CA ALA A 91 4.24 -5.61 2.49
C ALA A 91 4.01 -7.12 2.68
N PHE A 92 3.54 -7.82 1.63
CA PHE A 92 3.29 -9.26 1.67
C PHE A 92 4.55 -10.09 1.37
N ALA A 93 5.53 -9.55 0.64
CA ALA A 93 6.85 -10.16 0.47
C ALA A 93 7.72 -10.00 1.73
N TYR A 94 7.53 -8.91 2.50
CA TYR A 94 8.31 -8.61 3.70
C TYR A 94 7.41 -8.32 4.93
N PRO A 95 6.56 -9.28 5.35
CA PRO A 95 5.63 -9.09 6.47
C PRO A 95 6.33 -8.86 7.82
N GLN A 96 7.59 -9.30 7.95
CA GLN A 96 8.44 -9.03 9.11
C GLN A 96 8.86 -7.56 9.23
N VAL A 97 8.68 -6.76 8.16
CA VAL A 97 9.06 -5.34 8.11
C VAL A 97 7.85 -4.43 8.21
N PHE A 98 6.76 -4.76 7.52
CA PHE A 98 5.59 -3.88 7.39
C PHE A 98 4.37 -4.46 8.12
N GLY A 99 4.01 -3.86 9.26
CA GLY A 99 2.80 -4.22 10.01
C GLY A 99 1.58 -3.36 9.67
N ARG A 100 1.75 -2.27 8.92
CA ARG A 100 0.67 -1.33 8.54
C ARG A 100 0.66 -1.10 7.03
N VAL A 101 -0.43 -1.43 6.35
CA VAL A 101 -0.47 -1.41 4.88
C VAL A 101 -1.64 -0.58 4.39
N GLY A 102 -1.36 0.46 3.60
CA GLY A 102 -2.39 1.34 3.02
C GLY A 102 -2.42 1.26 1.49
N ILE A 103 -3.51 0.76 0.93
CA ILE A 103 -3.62 0.42 -0.48
C ILE A 103 -4.76 1.21 -1.12
N PHE A 104 -4.40 2.18 -1.96
CA PHE A 104 -5.33 3.15 -2.53
C PHE A 104 -5.52 2.85 -4.02
N SER A 105 -6.74 2.55 -4.47
CA SER A 105 -7.05 2.35 -5.89
C SER A 105 -6.03 1.48 -6.66
N PRO A 106 -5.63 0.28 -6.17
CA PRO A 106 -4.47 -0.43 -6.68
C PRO A 106 -4.68 -0.95 -8.11
N SER A 107 -3.60 -0.99 -8.88
CA SER A 107 -3.62 -1.48 -10.28
C SER A 107 -3.44 -2.99 -10.39
N TYR A 108 -4.29 -3.78 -9.72
CA TYR A 108 -4.21 -5.25 -9.74
C TYR A 108 -4.41 -5.85 -11.13
N TRP A 109 -5.13 -5.16 -12.01
CA TRP A 109 -5.32 -5.57 -13.42
C TRP A 109 -4.01 -5.70 -14.23
N LEU A 110 -2.89 -5.14 -13.75
CA LEU A 110 -1.57 -5.28 -14.36
C LEU A 110 -0.75 -6.46 -13.81
N ALA A 111 -1.28 -7.15 -12.79
CA ALA A 111 -0.52 -8.00 -11.90
C ALA A 111 -1.32 -9.25 -11.49
N ASP A 112 -1.58 -10.15 -12.43
CA ASP A 112 -2.36 -11.38 -12.16
C ASP A 112 -1.80 -12.21 -10.99
N GLY A 113 -0.47 -12.19 -10.81
CA GLY A 113 0.21 -12.91 -9.73
C GLY A 113 -0.05 -12.36 -8.32
N VAL A 114 -0.61 -11.16 -8.17
CA VAL A 114 -0.85 -10.55 -6.85
C VAL A 114 -1.77 -11.39 -5.96
N TYR A 115 -2.76 -12.06 -6.56
CA TYR A 115 -3.67 -12.94 -5.82
C TYR A 115 -3.01 -14.24 -5.37
N GLN A 116 -2.11 -14.76 -6.20
CA GLN A 116 -1.34 -15.96 -5.88
C GLN A 116 -0.34 -15.67 -4.75
N GLN A 117 0.33 -14.52 -4.80
CA GLN A 117 1.26 -14.08 -3.76
C GLN A 117 0.62 -14.11 -2.38
N VAL A 118 -0.57 -13.52 -2.20
CA VAL A 118 -1.25 -13.50 -0.91
C VAL A 118 -1.61 -14.91 -0.43
N SER A 119 -2.00 -15.77 -1.36
CA SER A 119 -2.34 -17.17 -1.04
C SER A 119 -1.12 -17.97 -0.60
N GLU A 120 0.07 -17.63 -1.09
CA GLU A 120 1.35 -18.28 -0.76
C GLU A 120 2.01 -17.69 0.49
N ALA A 121 1.93 -16.36 0.68
CA ALA A 121 2.51 -15.66 1.82
C ALA A 121 1.83 -16.02 3.15
N GLY A 122 0.52 -16.31 3.13
CA GLY A 122 -0.26 -16.66 4.31
C GLY A 122 -0.54 -15.48 5.24
N HIS A 123 -0.95 -15.79 6.47
CA HIS A 123 -1.25 -14.79 7.49
C HIS A 123 -0.01 -14.32 8.26
N ALA A 124 0.20 -13.01 8.29
CA ALA A 124 1.18 -12.37 9.15
C ALA A 124 0.47 -11.75 10.36
N ASP A 125 0.57 -12.40 11.52
CA ASP A 125 -0.10 -11.97 12.75
C ASP A 125 0.10 -10.46 13.03
N GLY A 126 -0.99 -9.72 13.24
CA GLY A 126 -0.97 -8.30 13.59
C GLY A 126 -0.57 -7.35 12.46
N GLN A 127 -0.43 -7.83 11.22
CA GLN A 127 -0.38 -6.97 10.03
C GLN A 127 -1.81 -6.50 9.71
N THR A 128 -1.98 -5.18 9.54
CA THR A 128 -3.27 -4.56 9.24
C THR A 128 -3.27 -3.96 7.85
N VAL A 129 -4.39 -4.10 7.14
CA VAL A 129 -4.47 -3.74 5.72
C VAL A 129 -5.70 -2.86 5.49
N TYR A 130 -5.46 -1.65 4.97
CA TYR A 130 -6.47 -0.65 4.67
C TYR A 130 -6.59 -0.47 3.15
N PHE A 131 -7.73 -0.87 2.59
CA PHE A 131 -8.08 -0.69 1.20
C PHE A 131 -9.08 0.44 1.02
N ILE A 132 -8.81 1.33 0.07
CA ILE A 132 -9.71 2.41 -0.31
C ILE A 132 -9.73 2.58 -1.83
N ALA A 133 -10.93 2.72 -2.39
CA ALA A 133 -11.11 3.00 -3.81
C ALA A 133 -12.42 3.76 -4.06
N GLY A 134 -12.44 4.55 -5.13
CA GLY A 134 -13.65 5.18 -5.61
C GLY A 134 -14.60 4.17 -6.24
N ALA A 135 -15.90 4.30 -5.96
CA ALA A 135 -16.90 3.43 -6.56
C ALA A 135 -17.05 3.65 -8.08
N ASN A 136 -16.66 4.83 -8.59
CA ASN A 136 -16.78 5.25 -9.98
C ASN A 136 -15.48 5.09 -10.79
N GLU A 137 -14.48 4.37 -10.27
CA GLU A 137 -13.21 4.16 -10.98
C GLU A 137 -13.38 3.18 -12.16
N SER A 138 -12.91 1.94 -12.01
CA SER A 138 -13.16 0.85 -12.96
C SER A 138 -14.36 0.03 -12.49
N SER A 139 -15.14 -0.49 -13.43
CA SER A 139 -16.20 -1.46 -13.13
C SER A 139 -15.66 -2.76 -12.51
N THR A 140 -14.37 -3.05 -12.64
CA THR A 140 -13.72 -4.25 -12.09
C THR A 140 -13.10 -4.03 -10.71
N LEU A 141 -12.70 -2.80 -10.35
CA LEU A 141 -11.87 -2.52 -9.18
C LEU A 141 -12.53 -2.97 -7.86
N GLN A 142 -13.84 -2.79 -7.74
CA GLN A 142 -14.56 -3.24 -6.53
C GLN A 142 -14.49 -4.76 -6.38
N ALA A 143 -14.71 -5.50 -7.47
CA ALA A 143 -14.64 -6.96 -7.47
C ALA A 143 -13.19 -7.45 -7.23
N GLU A 144 -12.19 -6.75 -7.78
CA GLU A 144 -10.78 -7.04 -7.57
C GLU A 144 -10.37 -6.89 -6.09
N LEU A 145 -10.84 -5.83 -5.42
CA LEU A 145 -10.56 -5.58 -4.01
C LEU A 145 -11.34 -6.54 -3.10
N GLN A 146 -12.60 -6.84 -3.41
CA GLN A 146 -13.39 -7.84 -2.68
C GLN A 146 -12.82 -9.25 -2.80
N ARG A 147 -12.30 -9.60 -3.99
CA ARG A 147 -11.54 -10.85 -4.19
C ARG A 147 -10.31 -10.88 -3.30
N MET A 148 -9.54 -9.79 -3.26
CA MET A 148 -8.34 -9.71 -2.42
C MET A 148 -8.67 -9.82 -0.93
N GLU A 149 -9.68 -9.10 -0.44
CA GLU A 149 -10.13 -9.21 0.95
C GLU A 149 -10.55 -10.65 1.29
N SER A 150 -11.26 -11.31 0.38
CA SER A 150 -11.68 -12.70 0.56
C SER A 150 -10.48 -13.66 0.66
N LEU A 151 -9.43 -13.43 -0.13
CA LEU A 151 -8.20 -14.23 -0.07
C LEU A 151 -7.43 -13.98 1.23
N LEU A 152 -7.34 -12.74 1.71
CA LEU A 152 -6.72 -12.44 3.00
C LEU A 152 -7.47 -13.11 4.15
N ARG A 153 -8.81 -13.09 4.14
CA ARG A 153 -9.62 -13.82 5.12
C ARG A 153 -9.37 -15.33 5.08
N GLN A 154 -9.25 -15.90 3.88
CA GLN A 154 -8.92 -17.32 3.70
C GLN A 154 -7.51 -17.67 4.18
N ALA A 155 -6.56 -16.74 4.03
CA ALA A 155 -5.19 -16.88 4.52
C ALA A 155 -5.09 -16.82 6.06
N GLY A 156 -6.11 -16.27 6.74
CA GLY A 156 -6.21 -16.25 8.20
C GLY A 156 -6.27 -14.85 8.83
N TYR A 157 -6.30 -13.78 8.03
CA TYR A 157 -6.40 -12.41 8.55
C TYR A 157 -7.74 -12.20 9.28
N PRO A 158 -7.72 -11.70 10.54
CA PRO A 158 -8.92 -11.33 11.26
C PRO A 158 -9.72 -10.24 10.54
N ALA A 159 -11.04 -10.25 10.72
CA ALA A 159 -11.93 -9.28 10.09
C ALA A 159 -11.62 -7.85 10.53
N GLU A 160 -11.21 -7.68 11.79
CA GLU A 160 -10.81 -6.42 12.40
C GLU A 160 -9.51 -5.88 11.82
N ASP A 161 -8.64 -6.71 11.25
CA ASP A 161 -7.34 -6.34 10.68
C ASP A 161 -7.44 -5.93 9.20
N LEU A 162 -8.62 -6.07 8.60
CA LEU A 162 -8.90 -5.71 7.22
C LEU A 162 -9.94 -4.57 7.18
N HIS A 163 -9.58 -3.47 6.51
CA HIS A 163 -10.51 -2.40 6.17
C HIS A 163 -10.69 -2.34 4.66
N LEU A 164 -11.94 -2.37 4.19
CA LEU A 164 -12.26 -2.12 2.80
C LEU A 164 -13.35 -1.05 2.71
N ARG A 165 -13.08 0.01 1.95
CA ARG A 165 -13.98 1.15 1.77
C ARG A 165 -14.10 1.54 0.31
N PHE A 166 -15.33 1.93 -0.04
CA PHE A 166 -15.67 2.50 -1.32
C PHE A 166 -16.49 3.77 -1.11
N HIS A 167 -16.08 4.86 -1.75
CA HIS A 167 -16.85 6.10 -1.70
C HIS A 167 -17.55 6.38 -3.04
N PRO A 168 -18.87 6.63 -3.05
CA PRO A 168 -19.64 6.87 -4.28
C PRO A 168 -19.12 8.03 -5.13
N ASP A 169 -18.47 9.00 -4.50
CA ASP A 169 -17.87 10.16 -5.15
C ASP A 169 -16.38 10.00 -5.43
N GLY A 170 -15.76 8.91 -4.95
CA GLY A 170 -14.35 8.64 -5.13
C GLY A 170 -13.98 8.38 -6.58
N ALA A 171 -12.78 8.81 -6.95
CA ALA A 171 -12.23 8.71 -8.30
C ALA A 171 -10.74 8.38 -8.25
N HIS A 172 -10.18 7.94 -9.38
CA HIS A 172 -8.75 7.64 -9.53
C HIS A 172 -7.94 8.94 -9.64
N ALA A 173 -7.84 9.69 -8.55
CA ALA A 173 -7.33 11.05 -8.55
C ALA A 173 -6.71 11.44 -7.20
N GLU A 174 -5.74 12.36 -7.27
CA GLU A 174 -4.95 12.79 -6.11
C GLU A 174 -5.80 13.48 -5.04
N TRP A 175 -6.81 14.26 -5.44
CA TRP A 175 -7.73 14.88 -4.47
C TRP A 175 -8.46 13.85 -3.61
N TYR A 176 -8.78 12.68 -4.17
CA TYR A 176 -9.48 11.63 -3.47
C TYR A 176 -8.52 10.95 -2.50
N TRP A 177 -7.32 10.57 -2.97
CA TRP A 177 -6.31 9.98 -2.09
C TRP A 177 -5.88 10.93 -0.96
N ALA A 178 -5.77 12.23 -1.23
CA ALA A 178 -5.52 13.26 -0.22
C ALA A 178 -6.61 13.28 0.87
N ARG A 179 -7.89 13.24 0.45
CA ARG A 179 -9.04 13.21 1.36
C ARG A 179 -9.03 12.00 2.27
N GLU A 180 -8.67 10.83 1.74
CA GLU A 180 -8.76 9.55 2.46
C GLU A 180 -7.52 9.24 3.31
N PHE A 181 -6.37 9.85 3.00
CA PHE A 181 -5.11 9.60 3.68
C PHE A 181 -5.18 9.79 5.22
N PRO A 182 -5.74 10.88 5.78
CA PRO A 182 -5.89 11.04 7.23
C PRO A 182 -6.64 9.88 7.90
N GLY A 183 -7.75 9.44 7.30
CA GLY A 183 -8.59 8.37 7.83
C GLY A 183 -7.88 7.01 7.82
N ALA A 184 -7.11 6.74 6.76
CA ALA A 184 -6.29 5.53 6.68
C ALA A 184 -5.18 5.53 7.74
N VAL A 185 -4.46 6.65 7.90
CA VAL A 185 -3.41 6.80 8.92
C VAL A 185 -3.97 6.62 10.32
N PHE A 186 -5.10 7.27 10.63
CA PHE A 186 -5.76 7.13 11.93
C PHE A 186 -6.09 5.66 12.23
N TRP A 187 -6.70 4.96 11.28
CA TRP A 187 -7.10 3.56 11.47
C TRP A 187 -5.90 2.61 11.62
N LEU A 188 -4.81 2.86 10.89
CA LEU A 188 -3.61 2.02 10.91
C LEU A 188 -2.85 2.16 12.23
N TYR A 189 -2.74 3.36 12.79
CA TYR A 189 -1.81 3.64 13.89
C TYR A 189 -2.46 3.95 15.23
N ASN A 190 -3.78 4.13 15.30
CA ASN A 190 -4.49 4.51 16.54
C ASN A 190 -5.39 3.38 17.09
N ARG A 191 -4.86 2.16 17.12
CA ARG A 191 -5.52 0.97 17.67
C ARG A 191 -5.16 0.72 19.13
#